data_AF-A0A226X5J0-F1
#
_entry.id   AF-A0A226X5J0-F1
#
_cell.length_a   1.000
_cell.length_b   1.000
_cell.length_c   1.000
_cell.angle_alpha   90.00
_cell.angle_beta   90.00
_cell.angle_gamma   90.00
#
_symmetry.space_group_name_H-M   'P 1'
#
loop_
_entity.id
_entity.type
_entity.pdbx_description
1 polymer ?
#
loop_
_entity_poly.entity_id
_entity_poly.type
_entity_poly.pdbx_seq_one_letter_code
_entity_poly.pdbx_strand_id
1 'polypeptide(L)'
;MGFRLAEAEYGAYLEKVACSGLSASQFFRECVLTNRTTIVARAPASADRKRALFVLNKAGNNLNQIAHVLNAARLDKSATGQTYESALDALEQIELLLKAHLRHVA
;
A
#
# COMPACT_ATOMS: atom_id res chain seq x y z
N MET A 1 26.47 -11.80 10.95
CA MET A 1 25.21 -11.03 11.06
C MET A 1 25.53 -9.59 10.69
N GLY A 2 24.87 -9.04 9.67
CA GLY A 2 25.07 -7.67 9.22
C GLY A 2 23.83 -7.19 8.47
N PHE A 3 23.64 -5.88 8.40
CA PHE A 3 22.57 -5.25 7.64
C PHE A 3 23.20 -4.44 6.50
N ARG A 4 22.49 -4.35 5.38
CA ARG A 4 22.91 -3.54 4.24
C ARG A 4 22.46 -2.11 4.44
N LEU A 5 23.36 -1.18 4.17
CA LEU A 5 23.08 0.25 4.08
C LEU A 5 23.37 0.69 2.64
N ALA A 6 22.60 1.65 2.14
CA ALA A 6 23.02 2.39 0.95
C ALA A 6 24.30 3.17 1.26
N GLU A 7 25.06 3.51 0.22
CA GLU A 7 26.38 4.14 0.37
C GLU A 7 26.32 5.46 1.17
N ALA A 8 25.32 6.29 0.92
CA ALA A 8 25.09 7.52 1.67
C ALA A 8 24.75 7.27 3.16
N GLU A 9 23.97 6.23 3.46
CA GLU A 9 23.61 5.85 4.83
C GLU A 9 24.82 5.26 5.58
N TYR A 10 25.68 4.54 4.85
CA TYR A 10 26.93 4.01 5.38
C TYR A 10 27.91 5.13 5.74
N GLY A 11 28.02 6.17 4.91
CA GLY A 11 28.81 7.38 5.23
C GLY A 11 28.33 8.06 6.51
N ALA A 12 27.03 8.34 6.61
CA ALA A 12 26.44 8.93 7.82
C ALA A 12 26.59 8.04 9.07
N TYR A 13 26.60 6.71 8.91
CA TYR A 13 26.89 5.78 9.99
C TYR A 13 28.35 5.90 10.47
N LEU A 14 29.31 5.91 9.54
CA LEU A 14 30.73 6.01 9.88
C LEU A 14 31.08 7.33 10.58
N GLU A 15 30.49 8.45 10.16
CA GLU A 15 30.67 9.74 10.84
C GLU A 15 30.20 9.70 12.30
N LYS A 16 29.03 9.10 12.55
CA LYS A 16 28.50 8.95 13.92
C LYS A 16 29.38 8.05 14.78
N VAL A 17 29.90 6.96 14.20
CA VAL A 17 30.84 6.07 14.88
C VAL A 17 32.14 6.83 15.22
N ALA A 18 32.70 7.57 14.27
CA ALA A 18 33.91 8.36 14.47
C ALA A 18 33.73 9.41 15.58
N CYS A 19 32.63 10.18 15.55
CA CYS A 19 32.30 11.17 16.58
C CYS A 19 32.08 10.57 17.97
N SER A 20 31.69 9.28 18.06
CA SER A 20 31.47 8.60 19.34
C SER A 20 32.76 8.10 20.02
N GLY A 21 33.87 7.99 19.28
CA GLY A 21 35.10 7.37 19.77
C GLY A 21 35.01 5.85 20.02
N LEU A 22 33.89 5.21 19.64
CA LEU A 22 33.67 3.77 19.79
C LEU A 22 34.01 3.02 18.51
N SER A 23 34.28 1.72 18.62
CA SER A 23 34.24 0.85 17.44
C SER A 23 32.81 0.72 16.90
N ALA A 24 32.66 0.44 15.60
CA ALA A 24 31.38 0.22 14.94
C ALA A 24 30.46 -0.76 15.71
N SER A 25 31.03 -1.87 16.18
CA SER A 25 30.31 -2.89 16.96
C SER A 25 29.88 -2.40 18.35
N GLN A 26 30.72 -1.62 19.03
CA GLN A 26 30.39 -1.03 20.34
C GLN A 26 29.33 0.05 20.20
N PHE A 27 29.47 0.93 19.20
CA PHE A 27 28.48 1.97 18.89
C PHE A 27 27.11 1.35 18.62
N PHE A 28 27.05 0.32 17.77
CA PHE A 28 25.81 -0.39 17.49
C PHE A 28 25.21 -1.02 18.75
N ARG A 29 26.03 -1.71 19.55
CA ARG A 29 25.57 -2.35 20.80
C ARG A 29 25.03 -1.33 21.79
N GLU A 30 25.71 -0.21 21.96
CA GLU A 30 25.26 0.88 22.83
C GLU A 30 23.93 1.45 22.32
N CYS A 31 23.83 1.83 21.05
CA CYS A 31 22.61 2.41 20.49
C CYS A 31 21.39 1.46 20.59
N VAL A 32 21.58 0.18 20.29
CA VAL A 32 20.48 -0.81 20.19
C VAL A 32 20.13 -1.42 21.54
N LEU A 33 21.11 -1.79 22.38
CA LEU A 33 20.83 -2.49 23.64
C LEU A 33 20.54 -1.54 24.80
N THR A 34 21.06 -0.31 24.78
CA THR A 34 20.76 0.68 25.85
C THR A 34 19.53 1.53 25.53
N ASN A 35 18.82 1.24 24.44
CA ASN A 35 17.57 1.89 24.05
C ASN A 35 17.69 3.43 23.89
N ARG A 36 18.90 3.94 23.62
CA ARG A 36 19.15 5.37 23.36
C ARG A 36 18.54 5.86 22.04
N THR A 37 18.09 4.95 21.18
CA THR A 37 17.41 5.28 19.92
C THR A 37 15.90 5.12 20.06
N THR A 38 15.16 6.21 19.85
CA THR A 38 13.70 6.14 19.68
C THR A 38 13.38 5.63 18.29
N ILE A 39 12.89 4.39 18.20
CA ILE A 39 12.25 3.91 16.98
C ILE A 39 10.88 4.55 16.92
N VAL A 40 10.70 5.54 16.05
CA VAL A 40 9.35 6.00 15.68
C VAL A 40 8.72 4.87 14.89
N ALA A 41 7.94 4.02 15.57
CA ALA A 41 7.16 3.00 14.92
C ALA A 41 6.30 3.70 13.84
N ARG A 42 6.39 3.24 12.59
CA ARG A 42 5.43 3.68 11.57
C ARG A 42 4.05 3.40 12.14
N ALA A 43 3.25 4.46 12.29
CA ALA A 43 1.88 4.32 12.79
C ALA A 43 1.23 3.19 12.00
N PRO A 44 0.77 2.11 12.67
CA PRO A 44 0.10 1.03 11.97
C PRO A 44 -1.03 1.67 11.19
N ALA A 45 -1.14 1.34 9.89
CA ALA A 45 -2.28 1.79 9.12
C ALA A 45 -3.53 1.42 9.91
N SER A 46 -4.37 2.42 10.23
CA SER A 46 -5.58 2.22 11.00
C SER A 46 -6.39 1.09 10.35
N ALA A 47 -7.17 0.36 11.16
CA ALA A 47 -8.05 -0.68 10.64
C ALA A 47 -8.89 -0.15 9.47
N ASP A 48 -9.37 1.10 9.58
CA ASP A 48 -10.14 1.79 8.54
C ASP A 48 -9.33 2.01 7.26
N ARG A 49 -8.05 2.41 7.35
CA ARG A 49 -7.19 2.59 6.16
C ARG A 49 -6.96 1.27 5.44
N LYS A 50 -6.74 0.17 6.18
CA LYS A 50 -6.59 -1.17 5.57
C LYS A 50 -7.88 -1.61 4.89
N ARG A 51 -9.03 -1.34 5.52
CA ARG A 51 -10.36 -1.68 5.00
C ARG A 51 -10.69 -0.87 3.73
N ALA A 52 -10.40 0.43 3.75
CA ALA A 52 -10.56 1.32 2.60
C ALA A 52 -9.70 0.88 1.40
N LEU A 53 -8.44 0.54 1.63
CA LEU A 53 -7.56 0.00 0.58
C LEU A 53 -8.09 -1.32 0.00
N PHE A 54 -8.62 -2.21 0.84
CA PHE A 54 -9.21 -3.46 0.40
C PHE A 54 -10.42 -3.23 -0.52
N VAL A 55 -11.33 -2.34 -0.15
CA VAL A 55 -12.51 -2.01 -0.97
C VAL A 55 -12.11 -1.34 -2.28
N LEU A 56 -11.16 -0.40 -2.24
CA LEU A 56 -10.66 0.28 -3.44
C LEU A 56 -10.04 -0.72 -4.44
N ASN A 57 -9.26 -1.69 -3.95
CA ASN A 57 -8.71 -2.75 -4.80
C ASN A 57 -9.80 -3.63 -5.43
N LYS A 58 -10.86 -3.96 -4.68
CA LYS A 58 -11.99 -4.72 -5.23
C LYS A 58 -12.76 -3.94 -6.29
N ALA A 59 -13.01 -2.65 -6.05
CA ALA A 59 -13.63 -1.77 -7.03
C ALA A 59 -12.78 -1.67 -8.31
N GLY A 60 -11.46 -1.45 -8.18
CA GLY A 60 -10.56 -1.38 -9.33
C GLY A 60 -10.53 -2.66 -10.19
N ASN A 61 -10.57 -3.83 -9.55
CA ASN A 61 -10.66 -5.11 -10.27
C ASN A 61 -11.96 -5.23 -11.08
N ASN A 62 -13.10 -4.85 -10.49
CA ASN A 62 -14.38 -4.88 -11.18
C ASN A 62 -14.38 -3.89 -12.36
N LEU A 63 -13.82 -2.69 -12.20
CA LEU A 63 -13.68 -1.72 -13.29
C LEU A 63 -12.83 -2.26 -14.45
N ASN A 64 -11.72 -2.94 -14.16
CA ASN A 64 -10.90 -3.58 -15.20
C ASN A 64 -11.67 -4.67 -15.95
N GLN A 65 -12.49 -5.47 -15.25
CA GLN A 65 -13.33 -6.48 -15.88
C GLN A 65 -14.37 -5.85 -16.82
N ILE A 66 -15.05 -4.79 -16.37
CA ILE A 66 -15.99 -4.03 -17.22
C ILE A 66 -15.26 -3.49 -18.46
N ALA A 67 -14.08 -2.89 -18.28
CA ALA A 67 -13.28 -2.37 -19.38
C ALA A 67 -12.89 -3.48 -20.38
N HIS A 68 -12.51 -4.66 -19.91
CA HIS A 68 -12.21 -5.80 -20.78
C HIS A 68 -13.43 -6.26 -21.58
N VAL A 69 -14.59 -6.39 -20.94
CA VAL A 69 -15.85 -6.82 -21.60
C VAL A 69 -16.26 -5.80 -22.67
N LEU A 70 -16.28 -4.52 -22.32
CA LEU A 70 -16.67 -3.46 -23.27
C LEU A 70 -15.67 -3.33 -24.43
N ASN A 71 -14.37 -3.47 -24.17
CA ASN A 71 -13.36 -3.41 -25.24
C ASN A 71 -13.48 -4.60 -26.20
N ALA A 72 -13.76 -5.81 -25.69
CA ALA A 72 -13.98 -6.98 -26.52
C ALA A 72 -15.22 -6.82 -27.41
N ALA A 73 -16.35 -6.40 -26.82
CA ALA A 73 -17.62 -6.18 -27.52
C ALA A 73 -17.57 -5.03 -28.54
N ARG A 74 -16.67 -4.05 -28.34
CA ARG A 74 -16.39 -3.00 -29.33
C ARG A 74 -15.58 -3.55 -30.51
N LEU A 75 -14.61 -4.41 -30.24
CA LEU A 75 -13.68 -4.93 -31.25
C LEU A 75 -14.36 -5.89 -32.23
N ASP A 76 -15.27 -6.72 -31.73
CA ASP A 76 -16.03 -7.69 -32.54
C ASP A 76 -17.36 -7.15 -33.08
N LYS A 77 -17.70 -5.88 -32.76
CA LYS A 77 -18.99 -5.22 -33.07
C LYS A 77 -20.21 -5.96 -32.51
N SER A 78 -20.04 -6.76 -31.48
CA SER A 78 -21.09 -7.58 -30.85
C SER A 78 -21.78 -6.89 -29.67
N ALA A 79 -21.43 -5.65 -29.35
CA ALA A 79 -22.07 -4.88 -28.29
C ALA A 79 -23.61 -4.92 -28.43
N THR A 80 -24.25 -5.62 -27.49
CA THR A 80 -25.71 -5.77 -27.42
C THR A 80 -26.25 -5.01 -26.22
N GLY A 81 -27.58 -4.82 -26.14
CA GLY A 81 -28.22 -4.28 -24.94
C GLY A 81 -27.80 -5.05 -23.67
N GLN A 82 -27.69 -6.39 -23.75
CA GLN A 82 -27.24 -7.23 -22.65
C GLN A 82 -25.82 -6.90 -22.17
N THR A 83 -24.91 -6.53 -23.08
CA THR A 83 -23.55 -6.12 -22.74
C THR A 83 -23.53 -4.84 -21.90
N TYR A 84 -24.41 -3.89 -22.23
CA TYR A 84 -24.53 -2.64 -21.49
C TYR A 84 -25.22 -2.84 -20.13
N GLU A 85 -26.29 -3.63 -20.07
CA GLU A 85 -26.97 -4.02 -18.82
C GLU A 85 -25.97 -4.66 -17.84
N SER A 86 -25.18 -5.63 -18.28
CA SER A 86 -24.19 -6.28 -17.42
C SER A 86 -23.06 -5.35 -16.96
N ALA A 87 -22.70 -4.35 -17.76
CA ALA A 87 -21.75 -3.31 -17.34
C ALA A 87 -22.38 -2.36 -16.30
N LEU A 88 -23.65 -2.01 -16.47
CA LEU A 88 -24.41 -1.17 -15.55
C LEU A 88 -24.59 -1.85 -14.19
N ASP A 89 -25.00 -3.13 -14.18
CA ASP A 89 -25.10 -3.95 -12.95
C ASP A 89 -23.80 -3.97 -12.15
N ALA A 90 -22.66 -4.10 -12.86
CA ALA A 90 -21.35 -4.13 -12.22
C ALA A 90 -20.96 -2.76 -11.63
N LEU A 91 -21.36 -1.65 -12.27
CA LEU A 91 -21.18 -0.30 -11.74
C LEU A 91 -22.05 -0.06 -10.50
N GLU A 92 -23.32 -0.48 -10.51
CA GLU A 92 -24.21 -0.38 -9.35
C GLU A 92 -23.69 -1.19 -8.15
N GLN A 93 -23.14 -2.38 -8.39
CA GLN A 93 -22.50 -3.18 -7.34
C GLN A 93 -21.28 -2.48 -6.73
N ILE A 94 -20.45 -1.82 -7.55
CA ILE A 94 -19.32 -1.02 -7.06
C ILE A 94 -19.83 0.14 -6.19
N GLU A 95 -20.88 0.85 -6.64
CA GLU A 95 -21.48 1.94 -5.88
C GLU A 95 -22.01 1.48 -4.51
N LEU A 96 -22.70 0.35 -4.47
CA LEU A 96 -23.27 -0.21 -3.24
C LEU A 96 -22.17 -0.63 -2.25
N LEU A 97 -21.09 -1.25 -2.73
CA LEU A 97 -19.93 -1.61 -1.91
C LEU A 97 -19.25 -0.36 -1.31
N LEU A 98 -19.09 0.70 -2.11
CA LEU A 98 -18.50 1.95 -1.66
C LEU A 98 -19.40 2.66 -0.62
N LYS A 99 -20.70 2.78 -0.88
CA LYS A 99 -21.69 3.35 0.06
C LYS A 99 -21.76 2.56 1.38
N ALA A 100 -21.74 1.23 1.32
CA ALA A 100 -21.70 0.39 2.50
C ALA A 100 -20.45 0.65 3.34
N HIS A 101 -19.30 0.88 2.69
CA HIS A 101 -18.06 1.17 3.40
C HIS A 101 -18.01 2.55 4.05
N LEU A 102 -18.48 3.58 3.34
CA LEU A 102 -18.55 4.94 3.88
C LEU A 102 -19.36 5.01 5.18
N ARG A 103 -20.45 4.22 5.29
CA ARG A 103 -21.26 4.11 6.51
C ARG A 103 -20.54 3.48 7.72
N HIS A 104 -19.43 2.78 7.50
CA HIS A 104 -18.64 2.19 8.58
C HIS A 104 -17.43 3.02 9.00
N VAL A 105 -17.10 4.07 8.25
CA VAL A 105 -15.96 4.95 8.50
C VAL A 105 -16.42 6.33 9.04
N ALA A 106 -17.72 6.63 8.97
CA ALA A 106 -18.36 7.85 9.47
C ALA A 106 -18.89 7.68 10.91
#